data_AF-A0A915MJ16-F1
#
_entry.id   AF-A0A915MJ16-F1
#
_cell.length_a   1.000
_cell.length_b   1.000
_cell.length_c   1.000
_cell.angle_alpha   90.00
_cell.angle_beta   90.00
_cell.angle_gamma   90.00
#
_symmetry.space_group_name_H-M   'P 1'
#
loop_
_entity.id
_entity.type
_entity.pdbx_description
1 polymer ?
#
loop_
_entity_poly.entity_id
_entity_poly.type
_entity_poly.pdbx_seq_one_letter_code
_entity_poly.pdbx_strand_id
1 'polypeptide(L)'
;MEQINSTVNLLVNGKVSDQPIALLVDELFKVDWNPFVEHRRYITMEGHMEIYNANEEDPEQIWKRLYFRTKDGRFQWFASHCADEHPISDVLLTGTEIKANREDWTLLIKGGKENADLLVRVPSNVFDKWHQTLLSHSSSSLVDAYIQPVWPAVPHRTNRIILLEIGGHSLRAGILTQKPALPYTFIPLLCALQSENDHLQFVASGKEAILAGKQENYNLVQPIRISEEETYLDRAAMIFLLQRVVQDMAVQAREMDISFRPQNFSVLMSIPEYMDIEAASDILKMLLDKSFGFRNVGIVRQPSLVLYSYDVT
;
A
#
# COMPACT_ATOMS: atom_id res chain seq x y z
N MET A 1 3.35 -11.87 -21.46
CA MET A 1 3.22 -10.59 -22.21
C MET A 1 2.04 -10.56 -23.19
N GLU A 2 1.24 -11.63 -23.33
CA GLU A 2 0.13 -11.68 -24.31
C GLU A 2 -1.27 -11.38 -23.75
N GLN A 3 -1.45 -11.19 -22.43
CA GLN A 3 -2.79 -10.96 -21.85
C GLN A 3 -3.21 -9.49 -21.70
N ILE A 4 -2.30 -8.53 -21.89
CA ILE A 4 -2.61 -7.09 -21.69
C ILE A 4 -3.18 -6.43 -22.96
N ASN A 5 -3.03 -7.06 -24.13
CA ASN A 5 -3.42 -6.44 -25.42
C ASN A 5 -4.88 -6.67 -25.85
N SER A 6 -5.71 -7.34 -25.04
CA SER A 6 -7.10 -7.63 -25.43
C SER A 6 -8.14 -6.60 -24.96
N THR A 7 -7.77 -5.65 -24.09
CA THR A 7 -8.74 -4.75 -23.44
C THR A 7 -8.93 -3.40 -24.14
N VAL A 8 -8.21 -3.12 -25.23
CA VAL A 8 -8.29 -1.82 -25.93
C VAL A 8 -8.85 -2.00 -27.34
N ASN A 9 -10.11 -2.38 -27.44
CA ASN A 9 -10.93 -2.21 -28.66
C ASN A 9 -12.41 -2.25 -28.30
N LEU A 10 -12.92 -1.15 -27.72
CA LEU A 10 -14.35 -0.98 -27.41
C LEU A 10 -14.84 0.40 -27.90
N LEU A 11 -14.82 0.57 -29.22
CA LEU A 11 -15.65 1.56 -29.90
C LEU A 11 -16.66 0.80 -30.76
N VAL A 12 -17.87 0.62 -30.22
CA VAL A 12 -19.04 0.22 -31.01
C VAL A 12 -19.96 1.43 -31.10
N ASN A 13 -20.08 2.01 -32.29
CA ASN A 13 -21.12 2.99 -32.68
C ASN A 13 -21.26 4.25 -31.80
N GLY A 14 -20.15 4.89 -31.42
CA GLY A 14 -20.16 6.28 -30.95
C GLY A 14 -20.92 6.55 -29.64
N LYS A 15 -21.33 5.51 -28.91
CA LYS A 15 -21.81 5.60 -27.53
C LYS A 15 -21.00 4.59 -26.71
N VAL A 16 -20.25 5.09 -25.73
CA VAL A 16 -19.55 4.24 -24.75
C VAL A 16 -20.64 3.47 -24.00
N SER A 17 -20.70 2.16 -24.17
CA SER A 17 -21.62 1.31 -23.40
C SER A 17 -21.29 1.42 -21.90
N ASP A 18 -22.22 1.07 -21.01
CA ASP A 18 -21.95 1.16 -19.56
C ASP A 18 -21.06 0.02 -19.04
N GLN A 19 -21.01 -1.09 -19.77
CA GLN A 19 -20.23 -2.28 -19.44
C GLN A 19 -18.70 -2.04 -19.29
N PRO A 20 -18.01 -1.28 -20.15
CA PRO A 20 -16.57 -1.05 -20.05
C PRO A 20 -16.18 -0.25 -18.80
N ILE A 21 -17.04 0.69 -18.36
CA ILE A 21 -16.77 1.50 -17.17
C ILE A 21 -17.07 0.73 -15.90
N ALA A 22 -18.16 -0.04 -15.86
CA ALA A 22 -18.41 -0.94 -14.74
C ALA A 22 -17.27 -1.95 -14.56
N LEU A 23 -16.82 -2.58 -15.65
CA LEU A 23 -15.68 -3.49 -15.64
C LEU A 23 -14.38 -2.81 -15.19
N LEU A 24 -14.12 -1.58 -15.64
CA LEU A 24 -12.95 -0.81 -15.22
C LEU A 24 -12.99 -0.45 -13.74
N VAL A 25 -14.14 0.01 -13.24
CA VAL A 25 -14.34 0.35 -11.82
C VAL A 25 -14.22 -0.89 -10.94
N ASP A 26 -14.77 -2.02 -11.40
CA ASP A 26 -14.64 -3.28 -10.68
C ASP A 26 -13.18 -3.71 -10.58
N GLU A 27 -12.41 -3.63 -11.67
CA GLU A 27 -11.01 -4.05 -11.67
C GLU A 27 -10.08 -3.07 -10.95
N LEU A 28 -10.30 -1.75 -11.08
CA LEU A 28 -9.51 -0.72 -10.37
C LEU A 28 -9.65 -0.82 -8.86
N PHE A 29 -10.82 -1.24 -8.38
CA PHE A 29 -11.11 -1.33 -6.95
C PHE A 29 -11.35 -2.77 -6.50
N LYS A 30 -10.80 -3.74 -7.25
CA LYS A 30 -10.82 -5.14 -6.86
C LYS A 30 -9.85 -5.33 -5.70
N VAL A 31 -10.36 -5.79 -4.57
CA VAL A 31 -9.54 -6.26 -3.47
C VAL A 31 -9.29 -7.75 -3.70
N ASP A 32 -8.07 -8.12 -4.05
CA ASP A 32 -7.70 -9.53 -4.12
C ASP A 32 -7.48 -10.07 -2.71
N TRP A 33 -8.40 -10.91 -2.26
CA TRP A 33 -8.38 -11.53 -0.94
C TRP A 33 -7.33 -12.65 -0.83
N ASN A 34 -6.78 -13.07 -1.97
CA ASN A 34 -5.61 -13.94 -2.05
C ASN A 34 -4.49 -13.11 -2.69
N PRO A 35 -3.86 -12.18 -1.96
CA PRO A 35 -2.72 -11.47 -2.51
C PRO A 35 -1.74 -12.50 -3.07
N PHE A 36 -1.17 -12.24 -4.25
CA PHE A 36 -0.12 -13.08 -4.81
C PHE A 36 1.06 -13.06 -3.84
N VAL A 37 1.08 -13.99 -2.89
CA VAL A 37 2.24 -14.24 -2.05
C VAL A 37 3.14 -15.14 -2.89
N GLU A 38 3.87 -14.54 -3.83
CA GLU A 38 5.01 -15.23 -4.39
C GLU A 38 5.97 -15.50 -3.23
N HIS A 39 6.00 -16.74 -2.75
CA HIS A 39 6.97 -17.21 -1.77
C HIS A 39 8.33 -17.35 -2.44
N ARG A 40 8.89 -16.23 -2.93
CA ARG A 40 10.26 -16.22 -3.44
C ARG A 40 11.19 -16.10 -2.25
N ARG A 41 11.87 -17.20 -1.95
CA ARG A 41 13.03 -17.19 -1.06
C ARG A 41 14.14 -16.43 -1.78
N TYR A 42 14.43 -15.22 -1.32
CA TYR A 42 15.67 -14.54 -1.67
C TYR A 42 16.85 -15.47 -1.40
N ILE A 43 17.75 -15.59 -2.37
CA ILE A 43 19.00 -16.31 -2.15
C ILE A 43 19.92 -15.33 -1.44
N THR A 44 20.11 -15.49 -0.14
CA THR A 44 21.07 -14.67 0.62
C THR A 44 22.48 -15.16 0.35
N MET A 45 23.36 -14.22 0.07
CA MET A 45 24.78 -14.46 -0.16
C MET A 45 25.62 -13.33 0.44
N GLU A 46 26.76 -13.71 0.98
CA GLU A 46 27.74 -12.79 1.54
C GLU A 46 29.15 -13.18 1.12
N GLY A 47 30.05 -12.20 1.09
CA GLY A 47 31.43 -12.43 0.70
C GLY A 47 32.15 -11.16 0.27
N HIS A 48 33.44 -11.29 0.04
CA HIS A 48 34.26 -10.17 -0.40
C HIS A 48 34.17 -10.00 -1.93
N MET A 49 33.96 -8.76 -2.36
CA MET A 49 33.97 -8.34 -3.76
C MET A 49 34.68 -7.00 -3.89
N GLU A 50 34.88 -6.53 -5.11
CA GLU A 50 35.42 -5.19 -5.37
C GLU A 50 34.36 -4.32 -6.03
N ILE A 51 34.21 -3.08 -5.58
CA ILE A 51 33.34 -2.09 -6.21
C ILE A 51 34.17 -1.06 -6.96
N TYR A 52 33.72 -0.70 -8.15
CA TYR A 52 34.31 0.34 -8.96
C TYR A 52 33.94 1.72 -8.43
N ASN A 53 34.94 2.56 -8.13
CA ASN A 53 34.75 3.94 -7.73
C ASN A 53 35.11 4.87 -8.90
N ALA A 54 34.08 5.40 -9.59
CA ALA A 54 34.28 6.27 -10.74
C ALA A 54 34.91 7.64 -10.40
N ASN A 55 34.90 8.02 -9.12
CA ASN A 55 35.46 9.29 -8.65
C ASN A 55 36.93 9.18 -8.23
N GLU A 56 37.51 7.98 -8.27
CA GLU A 56 38.90 7.75 -7.92
C GLU A 56 39.79 7.88 -9.16
N GLU A 57 40.80 8.74 -9.08
CA GLU A 57 41.74 8.96 -10.19
C GLU A 57 42.94 8.01 -10.14
N ASP A 58 43.26 7.46 -8.96
CA ASP A 58 44.34 6.50 -8.76
C ASP A 58 43.93 5.09 -9.25
N PRO A 59 44.56 4.56 -10.31
CA PRO A 59 44.22 3.25 -10.87
C PRO A 59 44.31 2.08 -9.86
N GLU A 60 45.15 2.21 -8.83
CA GLU A 60 45.29 1.19 -7.79
C GLU A 60 44.15 1.23 -6.75
N GLN A 61 43.44 2.37 -6.65
CA GLN A 61 42.36 2.58 -5.69
C GLN A 61 40.96 2.60 -6.33
N ILE A 62 40.88 2.63 -7.67
CA ILE A 62 39.62 2.57 -8.44
C ILE A 62 38.77 1.34 -8.05
N TRP A 63 39.40 0.23 -7.70
CA TRP A 63 38.71 -0.98 -7.21
C TRP A 63 38.87 -1.11 -5.70
N LYS A 64 37.77 -0.93 -4.98
CA LYS A 64 37.78 -1.04 -3.52
C LYS A 64 37.22 -2.38 -3.09
N ARG A 65 38.06 -3.20 -2.43
CA ARG A 65 37.63 -4.47 -1.84
C ARG A 65 36.82 -4.22 -0.57
N LEU A 66 35.59 -4.73 -0.54
CA LEU A 66 34.65 -4.59 0.58
C LEU A 66 33.96 -5.93 0.85
N TYR A 67 33.27 -6.01 1.98
CA TYR A 67 32.42 -7.15 2.31
C TYR A 67 30.98 -6.84 1.88
N PHE A 68 30.38 -7.73 1.09
CA PHE A 68 29.04 -7.56 0.55
C PHE A 68 28.07 -8.57 1.14
N ARG A 69 26.82 -8.16 1.31
CA ARG A 69 25.73 -9.00 1.79
C ARG A 69 24.45 -8.66 1.03
N THR A 70 23.74 -9.70 0.60
CA THR A 70 22.36 -9.60 0.12
C THR A 70 21.39 -10.02 1.21
N LYS A 71 20.45 -9.15 1.55
CA LYS A 71 19.44 -9.40 2.58
C LYS A 71 18.19 -8.57 2.27
N ASP A 72 17.02 -9.18 2.34
CA ASP A 72 15.71 -8.51 2.24
C ASP A 72 15.58 -7.55 1.05
N GLY A 73 15.99 -8.00 -0.15
CA GLY A 73 15.93 -7.17 -1.37
C GLY A 73 17.07 -6.15 -1.53
N ARG A 74 17.93 -5.97 -0.51
CA ARG A 74 19.02 -5.01 -0.51
C ARG A 74 20.37 -5.65 -0.79
N PHE A 75 21.21 -4.91 -1.51
CA PHE A 75 22.63 -5.20 -1.70
C PHE A 75 23.45 -4.21 -0.87
N GLN A 76 24.08 -4.71 0.18
CA GLN A 76 24.73 -3.90 1.22
C GLN A 76 26.23 -4.18 1.22
N TRP A 77 27.05 -3.16 1.52
CA TRP A 77 28.48 -3.37 1.69
C TRP A 77 29.06 -2.70 2.94
N PHE A 78 30.11 -3.33 3.46
CA PHE A 78 30.73 -3.06 4.74
C PHE A 78 32.24 -2.92 4.59
N ALA A 79 32.87 -2.18 5.51
CA ALA A 79 34.32 -2.02 5.52
C ALA A 79 35.04 -3.36 5.71
N SER A 80 34.45 -4.25 6.50
CA SER A 80 34.95 -5.61 6.71
C SER A 80 33.80 -6.54 7.16
N HIS A 81 34.08 -7.84 7.19
CA HIS A 81 33.18 -8.86 7.74
C HIS A 81 32.95 -8.73 9.26
N CYS A 82 33.75 -7.92 9.96
CA CYS A 82 33.62 -7.63 11.40
C CYS A 82 32.95 -6.28 11.69
N ALA A 83 32.54 -5.54 10.65
CA ALA A 83 31.84 -4.27 10.87
C ALA A 83 30.45 -4.54 11.47
N ASP A 84 30.02 -3.66 12.38
CA ASP A 84 28.70 -3.70 13.02
C ASP A 84 27.56 -3.80 11.98
N GLU A 85 26.32 -3.99 12.44
CA GLU A 85 25.14 -4.15 11.58
C GLU A 85 24.87 -2.98 10.60
N HIS A 86 25.61 -1.87 10.70
CA HIS A 86 25.49 -0.69 9.86
C HIS A 86 26.35 -0.79 8.58
N PRO A 87 25.75 -0.89 7.39
CA PRO A 87 26.49 -0.88 6.14
C PRO A 87 27.14 0.50 5.88
N ILE A 88 28.24 0.51 5.13
CA ILE A 88 28.80 1.76 4.59
C ILE A 88 27.77 2.43 3.69
N SER A 89 27.13 1.62 2.85
CA SER A 89 26.06 2.02 1.95
C SER A 89 25.40 0.76 1.39
N ASP A 90 24.23 0.94 0.80
CA ASP A 90 23.43 -0.11 0.24
C ASP A 90 22.56 0.40 -0.91
N VAL A 91 22.02 -0.55 -1.68
CA VAL A 91 21.07 -0.27 -2.76
C VAL A 91 19.93 -1.28 -2.76
N LEU A 92 18.72 -0.80 -3.02
CA LEU A 92 17.56 -1.67 -3.27
C LEU A 92 17.66 -2.30 -4.67
N LEU A 93 17.71 -3.63 -4.72
CA LEU A 93 17.87 -4.36 -5.99
C LEU A 93 16.56 -4.50 -6.77
N THR A 94 15.40 -4.31 -6.14
CA THR A 94 14.08 -4.44 -6.78
C THR A 94 13.98 -3.59 -8.05
N GLY A 95 13.68 -4.25 -9.18
CA GLY A 95 13.55 -3.60 -10.48
C GLY A 95 14.86 -3.14 -11.13
N THR A 96 16.01 -3.57 -10.60
CA THR A 96 17.32 -3.34 -11.25
C THR A 96 17.58 -4.34 -12.38
N GLU A 97 18.29 -3.90 -13.40
CA GLU A 97 18.84 -4.76 -14.45
C GLU A 97 20.25 -5.22 -14.05
N ILE A 98 20.50 -6.53 -14.06
CA ILE A 98 21.80 -7.12 -13.77
C ILE A 98 22.42 -7.62 -15.07
N LYS A 99 23.55 -7.03 -15.47
CA LYS A 99 24.34 -7.49 -16.64
C LYS A 99 25.61 -8.17 -16.19
N ALA A 100 25.83 -9.39 -16.65
CA ALA A 100 27.02 -10.17 -16.32
C ALA A 100 28.05 -10.12 -17.44
N ASN A 101 29.29 -9.79 -17.12
CA ASN A 101 30.45 -9.92 -17.99
C ASN A 101 31.38 -10.99 -17.40
N ARG A 102 31.44 -12.15 -18.07
CA ARG A 102 32.23 -13.31 -17.64
C ARG A 102 33.71 -13.20 -17.97
N GLU A 103 34.10 -12.33 -18.90
CA GLU A 103 35.50 -12.17 -19.28
C GLU A 103 36.28 -11.46 -18.17
N ASP A 104 35.67 -10.42 -17.60
CA ASP A 104 36.27 -9.61 -16.52
C ASP A 104 35.76 -9.97 -15.11
N TRP A 105 34.89 -10.97 -15.01
CA TRP A 105 34.19 -11.35 -13.78
C TRP A 105 33.47 -10.17 -13.11
N THR A 106 32.82 -9.33 -13.92
CA THR A 106 32.09 -8.14 -13.44
C THR A 106 30.58 -8.30 -13.58
N LEU A 107 29.85 -7.72 -12.62
CA LEU A 107 28.40 -7.58 -12.64
C LEU A 107 28.06 -6.09 -12.60
N LEU A 108 27.24 -5.64 -13.55
CA LEU A 108 26.72 -4.28 -13.61
C LEU A 108 25.27 -4.27 -13.13
N ILE A 109 24.97 -3.44 -12.14
CA ILE A 109 23.65 -3.26 -11.52
C ILE A 109 23.15 -1.88 -11.92
N LYS A 110 22.08 -1.81 -12.72
CA LYS A 110 21.54 -0.54 -13.24
C LYS A 110 20.05 -0.36 -13.00
N GLY A 111 19.63 0.88 -12.78
CA GLY A 111 18.22 1.28 -12.70
C GLY A 111 17.57 0.99 -11.35
N GLY A 112 16.35 0.47 -11.35
CA GLY A 112 15.56 0.32 -10.13
C GLY A 112 15.08 1.66 -9.53
N LYS A 113 14.45 1.59 -8.36
CA LYS A 113 13.83 2.75 -7.68
C LYS A 113 14.86 3.81 -7.26
N GLU A 114 16.04 3.37 -6.87
CA GLU A 114 17.13 4.24 -6.40
C GLU A 114 18.06 4.67 -7.55
N ASN A 115 17.72 4.34 -8.80
CA ASN A 115 18.52 4.61 -10.00
C ASN A 115 19.99 4.19 -9.83
N ALA A 116 20.19 2.94 -9.42
CA ALA A 116 21.48 2.32 -9.20
C ALA A 116 22.36 2.39 -10.46
N ASP A 117 23.66 2.62 -10.29
CA ASP A 117 24.68 2.42 -11.31
C ASP A 117 25.96 1.92 -10.64
N LEU A 118 26.00 0.61 -10.39
CA LEU A 118 27.10 -0.04 -9.67
C LEU A 118 27.79 -1.06 -10.57
N LEU A 119 29.11 -1.00 -10.64
CA LEU A 119 29.94 -2.02 -11.26
C LEU A 119 30.76 -2.73 -10.18
N VAL A 120 30.58 -4.04 -10.06
CA VAL A 120 31.28 -4.87 -9.08
C VAL A 120 32.05 -5.99 -9.74
N ARG A 121 33.24 -6.29 -9.23
CA ARG A 121 34.05 -7.46 -9.61
C ARG A 121 33.88 -8.56 -8.58
N VAL A 122 33.59 -9.75 -9.06
CA VAL A 122 33.28 -10.93 -8.24
C VAL A 122 34.40 -11.97 -8.40
N PRO A 123 34.77 -12.71 -7.35
CA PRO A 123 35.69 -13.83 -7.49
C PRO A 123 35.14 -14.91 -8.45
N SER A 124 35.96 -15.38 -9.38
CA SER A 124 35.55 -16.27 -10.48
C SER A 124 34.90 -17.57 -10.01
N ASN A 125 35.34 -18.15 -8.89
CA ASN A 125 34.82 -19.38 -8.31
C ASN A 125 33.38 -19.26 -7.77
N VAL A 126 32.89 -18.04 -7.53
CA VAL A 126 31.55 -17.76 -7.01
C VAL A 126 30.75 -16.82 -7.91
N PHE A 127 31.25 -16.51 -9.11
CA PHE A 127 30.63 -15.57 -10.05
C PHE A 127 29.17 -15.93 -10.36
N ASP A 128 28.93 -17.18 -10.78
CA ASP A 128 27.58 -17.63 -11.14
C ASP A 128 26.63 -17.63 -9.94
N LYS A 129 27.14 -17.89 -8.73
CA LYS A 129 26.34 -17.84 -7.50
C LYS A 129 25.90 -16.41 -7.18
N TRP A 130 26.82 -15.46 -7.30
CA TRP A 130 26.51 -14.03 -7.10
C TRP A 130 25.55 -13.51 -8.17
N HIS A 131 25.76 -13.89 -9.43
CA HIS A 131 24.86 -13.49 -10.52
C HIS A 131 23.43 -13.99 -10.28
N GLN A 132 23.25 -15.28 -9.94
CA GLN A 132 21.94 -15.84 -9.62
C GLN A 132 21.32 -15.21 -8.37
N THR A 133 22.14 -14.92 -7.36
CA THR A 133 21.71 -14.23 -6.15
C THR A 133 21.15 -12.85 -6.48
N LEU A 134 21.91 -12.00 -7.19
CA LEU A 134 21.45 -10.66 -7.57
C LEU A 134 20.19 -10.70 -8.45
N LEU A 135 20.10 -11.63 -9.40
CA LEU A 135 18.89 -11.82 -10.21
C LEU A 135 17.66 -12.23 -9.37
N SER A 136 17.85 -13.06 -8.34
CA SER A 136 16.77 -13.47 -7.44
C SER A 136 16.17 -12.29 -6.67
N HIS A 137 17.02 -11.30 -6.35
CA HIS A 137 16.60 -10.07 -5.68
C HIS A 137 16.06 -9.02 -6.65
N SER A 138 16.63 -8.93 -7.87
CA SER A 138 16.24 -7.90 -8.84
C SER A 138 14.92 -8.18 -9.56
N SER A 139 14.57 -9.46 -9.71
CA SER A 139 13.31 -9.93 -10.30
C SER A 139 12.09 -9.81 -9.37
N SER A 140 12.26 -9.23 -8.17
CA SER A 140 11.15 -8.93 -7.25
C SER A 140 10.27 -7.81 -7.80
N SER A 141 8.94 -7.93 -7.62
CA SER A 141 8.01 -6.85 -7.92
C SER A 141 8.16 -5.73 -6.87
N LEU A 142 7.93 -4.48 -7.26
CA LEU A 142 7.79 -3.37 -6.29
C LEU A 142 6.70 -3.67 -5.24
N VAL A 143 5.70 -4.48 -5.59
CA VAL A 143 4.66 -4.98 -4.67
C VAL A 143 5.25 -5.87 -3.58
N ASP A 144 6.29 -6.65 -3.88
CA ASP A 144 6.97 -7.54 -2.92
C ASP A 144 7.91 -6.77 -1.98
N ALA A 145 8.32 -5.56 -2.37
CA ALA A 145 9.02 -4.62 -1.50
C ALA A 145 8.07 -3.90 -0.54
N TYR A 146 6.75 -3.98 -0.73
CA TYR A 146 5.80 -3.59 0.32
C TYR A 146 5.76 -4.69 1.37
N ILE A 147 6.26 -4.31 2.54
CA ILE A 147 6.57 -5.17 3.67
C ILE A 147 5.29 -5.89 4.14
N GLN A 148 5.38 -7.20 4.33
CA GLN A 148 4.29 -8.01 4.86
C GLN A 148 4.11 -7.77 6.37
N PRO A 149 2.86 -7.75 6.88
CA PRO A 149 2.62 -7.61 8.30
C PRO A 149 3.34 -8.71 9.09
N VAL A 150 3.96 -8.32 10.21
CA VAL A 150 4.77 -9.24 11.03
C VAL A 150 3.92 -10.39 11.57
N TRP A 151 4.44 -11.61 11.40
CA TRP A 151 3.96 -12.81 12.06
C TRP A 151 4.89 -13.15 13.24
N PRO A 152 4.38 -13.50 14.43
CA PRO A 152 3.00 -13.88 14.74
C PRO A 152 2.10 -12.71 15.14
N ALA A 153 0.80 -12.88 14.91
CA ALA A 153 -0.22 -11.95 15.39
C ALA A 153 -0.16 -11.82 16.92
N VAL A 154 -0.17 -10.59 17.44
CA VAL A 154 -0.25 -10.33 18.88
C VAL A 154 -1.65 -10.74 19.38
N PRO A 155 -1.78 -11.72 20.30
CA PRO A 155 -3.08 -12.14 20.80
C PRO A 155 -3.79 -10.99 21.52
N HIS A 156 -5.05 -10.73 21.17
CA HIS A 156 -5.87 -9.73 21.84
C HIS A 156 -7.25 -10.29 22.18
N ARG A 157 -7.90 -9.75 23.22
CA ARG A 157 -9.18 -10.30 23.73
C ARG A 157 -10.42 -9.74 23.04
N THR A 158 -10.28 -8.69 22.23
CA THR A 158 -11.42 -7.87 21.79
C THR A 158 -11.65 -7.91 20.28
N ASN A 159 -12.70 -8.61 19.84
CA ASN A 159 -13.23 -8.54 18.47
C ASN A 159 -14.30 -7.44 18.32
N ARG A 160 -14.30 -6.43 19.22
CA ARG A 160 -15.29 -5.33 19.27
C ARG A 160 -14.65 -3.98 18.98
N ILE A 161 -13.64 -3.98 18.13
CA ILE A 161 -12.95 -2.79 17.66
C ILE A 161 -13.13 -2.75 16.14
N ILE A 162 -13.64 -1.64 15.63
CA ILE A 162 -13.69 -1.33 14.21
C ILE A 162 -12.46 -0.50 13.90
N LEU A 163 -11.63 -0.99 12.99
CA LEU A 163 -10.55 -0.23 12.39
C LEU A 163 -11.17 0.58 11.24
N LEU A 164 -11.00 1.90 11.27
CA LEU A 164 -11.50 2.82 10.25
C LEU A 164 -10.34 3.67 9.75
N GLU A 165 -9.87 3.40 8.54
CA GLU A 165 -8.82 4.19 7.91
C GLU A 165 -9.43 5.18 6.91
N ILE A 166 -9.10 6.45 7.11
CA ILE A 166 -9.50 7.54 6.22
C ILE A 166 -8.28 7.96 5.41
N GLY A 167 -8.27 7.66 4.11
CA GLY A 167 -7.28 8.17 3.17
C GLY A 167 -7.77 9.41 2.42
N GLY A 168 -6.89 10.03 1.62
CA GLY A 168 -7.27 11.18 0.78
C GLY A 168 -8.30 10.85 -0.32
N HIS A 169 -8.34 9.59 -0.78
CA HIS A 169 -9.19 9.14 -1.89
C HIS A 169 -9.97 7.85 -1.64
N SER A 170 -9.77 7.22 -0.48
CA SER A 170 -10.48 5.99 -0.12
C SER A 170 -10.67 5.90 1.38
N LEU A 171 -11.68 5.17 1.78
CA LEU A 171 -11.95 4.76 3.15
C LEU A 171 -11.86 3.25 3.22
N ARG A 172 -11.19 2.73 4.24
CA ARG A 172 -11.09 1.30 4.51
C ARG A 172 -11.61 1.01 5.90
N ALA A 173 -12.35 -0.07 6.08
CA ALA A 173 -12.77 -0.47 7.42
C ALA A 173 -12.88 -1.98 7.59
N GLY A 174 -12.77 -2.42 8.84
CA GLY A 174 -12.94 -3.81 9.22
C GLY A 174 -12.99 -3.99 10.74
N ILE A 175 -13.69 -5.03 11.18
CA ILE A 175 -13.65 -5.49 12.56
C ILE A 175 -12.32 -6.19 12.82
N LEU A 176 -11.65 -5.80 13.90
CA LEU A 176 -10.40 -6.39 14.35
C LEU A 176 -10.58 -7.90 14.58
N THR A 177 -9.72 -8.70 13.95
CA THR A 177 -9.72 -10.16 14.06
C THR A 177 -8.44 -10.68 14.68
N GLN A 178 -8.44 -11.96 15.10
CA GLN A 178 -7.30 -12.60 15.77
C GLN A 178 -6.09 -12.85 14.85
N LYS A 179 -6.26 -12.70 13.53
CA LYS A 179 -5.18 -12.86 12.55
C LYS A 179 -5.15 -11.63 11.64
N PRO A 180 -3.98 -11.27 11.06
CA PRO A 180 -3.93 -10.26 10.02
C PRO A 180 -4.91 -10.63 8.90
N ALA A 181 -5.73 -9.66 8.53
CA ALA A 181 -6.73 -9.79 7.48
C ALA A 181 -6.80 -8.47 6.73
N LEU A 182 -7.18 -8.56 5.45
CA LEU A 182 -7.48 -7.37 4.65
C LEU A 182 -8.73 -6.66 5.20
N PRO A 183 -8.85 -5.33 4.97
CA PRO A 183 -10.03 -4.58 5.40
C PRO A 183 -11.29 -5.13 4.72
N TYR A 184 -12.34 -5.35 5.51
CA TYR A 184 -13.62 -5.89 5.02
C TYR A 184 -14.26 -5.02 3.94
N THR A 185 -14.16 -3.70 4.09
CA THR A 185 -14.66 -2.74 3.11
C THR A 185 -13.55 -1.82 2.61
N PHE A 186 -13.60 -1.55 1.32
CA PHE A 186 -12.77 -0.58 0.61
C PHE A 186 -13.70 0.29 -0.23
N ILE A 187 -13.81 1.56 0.11
CA ILE A 187 -14.77 2.49 -0.48
C ILE A 187 -14.01 3.68 -1.07
N PRO A 188 -14.06 3.92 -2.39
CA PRO A 188 -13.61 5.19 -2.97
C PRO A 188 -14.29 6.36 -2.26
N LEU A 189 -13.55 7.41 -1.90
CA LEU A 189 -14.07 8.50 -1.08
C LEU A 189 -14.93 9.47 -1.92
N LEU A 190 -16.03 8.98 -2.48
CA LEU A 190 -16.93 9.69 -3.37
C LEU A 190 -18.38 9.37 -3.02
N CYS A 191 -19.25 10.37 -3.12
CA CYS A 191 -20.69 10.24 -3.00
C CYS A 191 -21.36 10.86 -4.24
N ALA A 192 -22.46 10.27 -4.68
CA ALA A 192 -23.29 10.84 -5.74
C ALA A 192 -24.48 11.57 -5.11
N LEU A 193 -24.56 12.86 -5.40
CA LEU A 193 -25.62 13.77 -4.98
C LEU A 193 -26.60 13.93 -6.15
N GLN A 194 -27.83 13.47 -5.98
CA GLN A 194 -28.89 13.65 -6.95
C GLN A 194 -29.69 14.92 -6.62
N SER A 195 -30.03 15.70 -7.65
CA SER A 195 -31.02 16.77 -7.55
C SER A 195 -32.34 16.29 -8.14
N GLU A 196 -33.38 16.20 -7.31
CA GLU A 196 -34.73 15.84 -7.74
C GLU A 196 -35.74 16.81 -7.12
N ASN A 197 -36.50 17.54 -7.94
CA ASN A 197 -37.49 18.54 -7.50
C ASN A 197 -36.92 19.58 -6.50
N ASP A 198 -35.73 20.13 -6.79
CA ASP A 198 -34.97 21.05 -5.92
C ASP A 198 -34.54 20.47 -4.55
N HIS A 199 -34.71 19.16 -4.35
CA HIS A 199 -34.17 18.45 -3.19
C HIS A 199 -32.87 17.75 -3.55
N LEU A 200 -31.83 18.04 -2.76
CA LEU A 200 -30.51 17.43 -2.87
C LEU A 200 -30.43 16.23 -1.93
N GLN A 201 -30.17 15.04 -2.49
CA GLN A 201 -30.06 13.80 -1.73
C GLN A 201 -28.86 12.98 -2.18
N PHE A 202 -28.07 12.48 -1.22
CA PHE A 202 -27.04 11.48 -1.50
C PHE A 202 -27.71 10.11 -1.72
N VAL A 203 -27.36 9.47 -2.84
CA VAL A 203 -28.04 8.23 -3.29
C VAL A 203 -27.08 7.06 -3.52
N ALA A 204 -25.79 7.33 -3.69
CA ALA A 204 -24.76 6.30 -3.82
C ALA A 204 -23.43 6.79 -3.25
N SER A 205 -22.57 5.85 -2.85
CA SER A 205 -21.19 6.12 -2.38
C SER A 205 -20.22 5.13 -3.02
N GLY A 206 -18.93 5.41 -3.00
CA GLY A 206 -17.92 4.48 -3.49
C GLY A 206 -17.99 4.21 -4.98
N LYS A 207 -17.95 2.92 -5.36
CA LYS A 207 -17.99 2.49 -6.77
C LYS A 207 -19.33 2.86 -7.40
N GLU A 208 -20.41 2.71 -6.65
CA GLU A 208 -21.78 2.98 -7.09
C GLU A 208 -21.96 4.48 -7.41
N ALA A 209 -21.27 5.37 -6.67
CA ALA A 209 -21.29 6.80 -6.98
C ALA A 209 -20.67 7.10 -8.36
N ILE A 210 -19.56 6.45 -8.72
CA ILE A 210 -18.89 6.62 -10.01
C ILE A 210 -19.81 6.18 -11.16
N LEU A 211 -20.57 5.10 -10.97
CA LEU A 211 -21.54 4.63 -11.94
C LEU A 211 -22.73 5.60 -12.10
N ALA A 212 -23.20 6.18 -10.98
CA ALA A 212 -24.30 7.14 -10.97
C ALA A 212 -23.93 8.51 -11.57
N GLY A 213 -22.69 8.97 -11.37
CA GLY A 213 -22.20 10.31 -11.77
C GLY A 213 -22.17 10.59 -13.29
N LYS A 214 -22.58 9.64 -14.13
CA LYS A 214 -22.75 9.83 -15.57
C LYS A 214 -24.10 10.47 -15.95
N GLN A 215 -25.08 10.40 -15.06
CA GLN A 215 -26.41 10.90 -15.33
C GLN A 215 -26.45 12.42 -15.12
N GLU A 216 -27.16 13.16 -15.98
CA GLU A 216 -27.17 14.64 -15.96
C GLU A 216 -27.63 15.26 -14.64
N ASN A 217 -28.38 14.52 -13.81
CA ASN A 217 -28.93 15.00 -12.54
C ASN A 217 -28.07 14.67 -11.31
N TYR A 218 -26.84 14.18 -11.50
CA TYR A 218 -25.98 13.72 -10.42
C TYR A 218 -24.67 14.51 -10.38
N ASN A 219 -24.28 14.92 -9.17
CA ASN A 219 -23.00 15.56 -8.89
C ASN A 219 -22.14 14.65 -8.01
N LEU A 220 -20.86 14.51 -8.35
CA LEU A 220 -19.91 13.80 -7.51
C LEU A 220 -19.36 14.72 -6.43
N VAL A 221 -19.51 14.30 -5.19
CA VAL A 221 -19.02 15.02 -4.00
C VAL A 221 -17.96 14.16 -3.34
N GLN A 222 -16.84 14.78 -3.00
CA GLN A 222 -15.77 14.15 -2.24
C GLN A 222 -15.94 14.58 -0.77
N PRO A 223 -16.24 13.64 0.17
CA PRO A 223 -16.51 13.97 1.57
C PRO A 223 -15.36 14.70 2.27
N ILE A 224 -14.11 14.39 1.93
CA ILE A 224 -12.92 15.08 2.44
C ILE A 224 -12.04 15.46 1.27
N ARG A 225 -11.59 16.72 1.24
CA ARG A 225 -10.51 17.17 0.35
C ARG A 225 -9.39 17.72 1.22
N ILE A 226 -8.21 17.14 1.09
CA ILE A 226 -7.01 17.57 1.79
C ILE A 226 -6.20 18.43 0.80
N SER A 227 -5.93 19.67 1.16
CA SER A 227 -5.02 20.57 0.44
C SER A 227 -3.80 20.88 1.31
N GLU A 228 -2.84 21.64 0.78
CA GLU A 228 -1.66 22.06 1.56
C GLU A 228 -2.01 23.03 2.70
N GLU A 229 -3.11 23.79 2.55
CA GLU A 229 -3.48 24.87 3.47
C GLU A 229 -4.60 24.45 4.43
N GLU A 230 -5.57 23.67 3.95
CA GLU A 230 -6.75 23.27 4.74
C GLU A 230 -7.36 21.93 4.31
N THR A 231 -8.02 21.28 5.25
CA THR A 231 -8.87 20.10 5.06
C THR A 231 -10.33 20.52 5.00
N TYR A 232 -10.93 20.43 3.81
CA TYR A 232 -12.36 20.61 3.64
C TYR A 232 -13.12 19.32 3.96
N LEU A 233 -14.18 19.43 4.78
CA LEU A 233 -15.06 18.33 5.18
C LEU A 233 -16.52 18.64 4.84
N ASP A 234 -17.10 17.91 3.88
CA ASP A 234 -18.54 17.88 3.68
C ASP A 234 -19.19 16.92 4.68
N ARG A 235 -19.81 17.50 5.72
CA ARG A 235 -20.40 16.71 6.81
C ARG A 235 -21.52 15.78 6.34
N ALA A 236 -22.35 16.22 5.40
CA ALA A 236 -23.50 15.43 4.95
C ALA A 236 -23.04 14.24 4.11
N ALA A 237 -22.09 14.48 3.20
CA ALA A 237 -21.47 13.42 2.40
C ALA A 237 -20.70 12.42 3.29
N MET A 238 -20.01 12.92 4.33
CA MET A 238 -19.30 12.06 5.29
C MET A 238 -20.26 11.17 6.09
N ILE A 239 -21.36 11.74 6.61
CA ILE A 239 -22.37 10.96 7.34
C ILE A 239 -22.94 9.87 6.43
N PHE A 240 -23.26 10.19 5.18
CA PHE A 240 -23.75 9.21 4.21
C PHE A 240 -22.74 8.07 3.97
N LEU A 241 -21.46 8.40 3.82
CA LEU A 241 -20.39 7.41 3.67
C LEU A 241 -20.23 6.52 4.93
N LEU A 242 -20.27 7.12 6.13
CA LEU A 242 -20.17 6.38 7.40
C LEU A 242 -21.37 5.47 7.63
N GLN A 243 -22.56 5.81 7.14
CA GLN A 243 -23.72 4.90 7.15
C GLN A 243 -23.43 3.63 6.35
N ARG A 244 -22.77 3.75 5.18
CA ARG A 244 -22.33 2.59 4.42
C ARG A 244 -21.33 1.74 5.20
N VAL A 245 -20.36 2.36 5.86
CA VAL A 245 -19.39 1.65 6.72
C VAL A 245 -20.11 0.83 7.80
N VAL A 246 -21.10 1.43 8.48
CA VAL A 246 -21.87 0.76 9.53
C VAL A 246 -22.63 -0.45 8.98
N GLN A 247 -23.21 -0.33 7.78
CA GLN A 247 -23.87 -1.45 7.11
C GLN A 247 -22.88 -2.58 6.82
N ASP A 248 -21.72 -2.27 6.24
CA ASP A 248 -20.69 -3.26 5.91
C ASP A 248 -20.16 -3.96 7.18
N MET A 249 -19.94 -3.22 8.28
CA MET A 249 -19.52 -3.79 9.57
C MET A 249 -20.60 -4.69 10.19
N ALA A 250 -21.89 -4.38 9.97
CA ALA A 250 -22.98 -5.26 10.40
C ALA A 250 -23.01 -6.58 9.64
N VAL A 251 -22.65 -6.58 8.36
CA VAL A 251 -22.49 -7.81 7.55
C VAL A 251 -21.29 -8.61 8.05
N GLN A 252 -20.11 -7.98 8.18
CA GLN A 252 -18.91 -8.66 8.69
C GLN A 252 -19.14 -9.26 10.08
N ALA A 253 -19.76 -8.53 10.99
CA ALA A 253 -20.05 -9.02 12.33
C ALA A 253 -20.91 -10.29 12.29
N ARG A 254 -21.89 -10.37 11.38
CA ARG A 254 -22.73 -11.55 11.19
C ARG A 254 -21.93 -12.75 10.70
N GLU A 255 -21.02 -12.54 9.74
CA GLU A 255 -20.11 -13.59 9.25
C GLU A 255 -19.15 -14.10 10.34
N MET A 256 -18.87 -13.26 11.35
CA MET A 256 -18.07 -13.61 12.52
C MET A 256 -18.89 -14.15 13.71
N ASP A 257 -20.20 -14.37 13.54
CA ASP A 257 -21.14 -14.77 14.61
C ASP A 257 -21.20 -13.77 15.79
N ILE A 258 -21.03 -12.47 15.52
CA ILE A 258 -21.08 -11.37 16.49
C ILE A 258 -22.37 -10.56 16.32
N SER A 259 -23.12 -10.35 17.40
CA SER A 259 -24.25 -9.43 17.40
C SER A 259 -23.78 -7.98 17.24
N PHE A 260 -24.09 -7.36 16.09
CA PHE A 260 -23.74 -5.98 15.81
C PHE A 260 -24.70 -4.98 16.47
N ARG A 261 -24.14 -4.08 17.29
CA ARG A 261 -24.76 -2.83 17.76
C ARG A 261 -23.64 -1.81 17.94
N PRO A 262 -23.67 -0.62 17.32
CA PRO A 262 -22.57 0.36 17.42
C PRO A 262 -22.11 0.65 18.87
N GLN A 263 -23.04 0.68 19.82
CA GLN A 263 -22.78 0.93 21.25
C GLN A 263 -21.92 -0.16 21.92
N ASN A 264 -21.77 -1.31 21.26
CA ASN A 264 -20.93 -2.41 21.71
C ASN A 264 -19.52 -2.36 21.12
N PHE A 265 -19.27 -1.50 20.13
CA PHE A 265 -18.01 -1.40 19.40
C PHE A 265 -17.31 -0.08 19.71
N SER A 266 -15.98 -0.15 19.80
CA SER A 266 -15.11 1.02 19.75
C SER A 266 -14.56 1.18 18.33
N VAL A 267 -14.28 2.41 17.91
CA VAL A 267 -13.66 2.70 16.62
C VAL A 267 -12.23 3.19 16.87
N LEU A 268 -11.26 2.59 16.19
CA LEU A 268 -9.93 3.16 16.05
C LEU A 268 -9.83 3.77 14.65
N MET A 269 -9.87 5.10 14.60
CA MET A 269 -9.81 5.86 13.36
C MET A 269 -8.37 6.23 13.05
N SER A 270 -7.84 5.80 11.91
CA SER A 270 -6.55 6.26 11.42
C SER A 270 -6.73 7.34 10.36
N ILE A 271 -5.95 8.42 10.52
CA ILE A 271 -6.00 9.60 9.64
C ILE A 271 -4.63 9.86 9.00
N PRO A 272 -4.58 10.52 7.82
CA PRO A 272 -3.33 10.88 7.16
C PRO A 272 -2.53 11.88 8.01
N GLU A 273 -1.23 11.96 7.77
CA GLU A 273 -0.35 12.90 8.49
C GLU A 273 -0.79 14.36 8.30
N TYR A 274 -1.14 14.72 7.06
CA TYR A 274 -1.51 16.07 6.66
C TYR A 274 -2.98 16.44 6.91
N MET A 275 -3.78 15.56 7.53
CA MET A 275 -5.17 15.90 7.85
C MET A 275 -5.24 16.79 9.10
N ASP A 276 -6.04 17.84 9.00
CA ASP A 276 -6.28 18.75 10.12
C ASP A 276 -6.99 18.06 11.29
N ILE A 277 -6.54 18.38 12.49
CA ILE A 277 -7.11 17.83 13.73
C ILE A 277 -8.58 18.24 13.88
N GLU A 278 -8.96 19.43 13.39
CA GLU A 278 -10.34 19.91 13.44
C GLU A 278 -11.28 19.02 12.61
N ALA A 279 -10.91 18.73 11.36
CA ALA A 279 -11.66 17.83 10.49
C ALA A 279 -11.75 16.42 11.09
N ALA A 280 -10.63 15.90 11.62
CA ALA A 280 -10.62 14.59 12.29
C ALA A 280 -11.51 14.57 13.55
N SER A 281 -11.47 15.64 14.35
CA SER A 281 -12.31 15.80 15.55
C SER A 281 -13.79 15.84 15.18
N ASP A 282 -14.13 16.46 14.06
CA ASP A 282 -15.51 16.52 13.59
C ASP A 282 -16.05 15.16 13.13
N ILE A 283 -15.24 14.36 12.45
CA ILE A 283 -15.60 12.98 12.09
C ILE A 283 -15.73 12.12 13.35
N LEU A 284 -14.83 12.27 14.32
CA LEU A 284 -14.93 11.60 15.62
C LEU A 284 -16.25 11.93 16.33
N LYS A 285 -16.63 13.22 16.36
CA LYS A 285 -17.90 13.65 16.96
C LYS A 285 -19.09 13.03 16.24
N MET A 286 -19.07 12.93 14.91
CA MET A 286 -20.12 12.24 14.15
C MET A 286 -20.24 10.80 14.61
N LEU A 287 -19.14 10.04 14.67
CA LEU A 287 -19.14 8.63 15.09
C LEU A 287 -19.68 8.42 16.53
N LEU A 288 -19.42 9.37 17.44
CA LEU A 288 -19.95 9.34 18.81
C LEU A 288 -21.41 9.83 18.91
N ASP A 289 -21.88 10.63 17.96
CA ASP A 289 -23.23 11.17 17.95
C ASP A 289 -24.28 10.04 17.96
N LYS A 290 -25.44 10.30 18.53
CA LYS A 290 -26.56 9.35 18.68
C LYS A 290 -26.98 8.71 17.37
N SER A 291 -26.75 9.38 16.24
CA SER A 291 -26.99 8.87 14.89
C SER A 291 -26.24 7.57 14.61
N PHE A 292 -25.00 7.44 15.10
CA PHE A 292 -24.20 6.23 15.00
C PHE A 292 -24.08 5.52 16.35
N GLY A 293 -23.71 6.25 17.40
CA GLY A 293 -23.71 5.81 18.79
C GLY A 293 -22.61 4.79 19.10
N PHE A 294 -21.42 4.93 18.52
CA PHE A 294 -20.29 4.09 18.89
C PHE A 294 -19.86 4.33 20.34
N ARG A 295 -19.32 3.29 20.99
CA ARG A 295 -18.96 3.35 22.42
C ARG A 295 -17.87 4.39 22.70
N ASN A 296 -16.78 4.26 21.95
CA ASN A 296 -15.58 5.08 22.05
C ASN A 296 -14.99 5.24 20.65
N VAL A 297 -14.31 6.36 20.40
CA VAL A 297 -13.56 6.59 19.16
C VAL A 297 -12.17 7.07 19.55
N GLY A 298 -11.13 6.38 19.10
CA GLY A 298 -9.73 6.78 19.22
C GLY A 298 -9.19 7.24 17.87
N ILE A 299 -8.24 8.17 17.87
CA ILE A 299 -7.56 8.66 16.66
C ILE A 299 -6.09 8.26 16.71
N VAL A 300 -5.56 7.79 15.59
CA VAL A 300 -4.14 7.51 15.40
C VAL A 300 -3.68 8.03 14.05
N ARG A 301 -2.42 8.46 13.93
CA ARG A 301 -1.84 8.85 12.66
C ARG A 301 -1.39 7.60 11.89
N GLN A 302 -1.64 7.57 10.59
CA GLN A 302 -1.26 6.44 9.72
C GLN A 302 0.24 6.06 9.81
N PRO A 303 1.20 7.01 9.82
CA PRO A 303 2.61 6.65 9.95
C PRO A 303 2.94 5.83 11.19
N SER A 304 2.27 6.09 12.32
CA SER A 304 2.47 5.31 13.54
C SER A 304 2.00 3.87 13.38
N LEU A 305 0.84 3.63 12.75
CA LEU A 305 0.34 2.28 12.50
C LEU A 305 1.23 1.51 11.54
N VAL A 306 1.81 2.19 10.56
CA VAL A 306 2.79 1.59 9.64
C VAL A 306 4.00 1.08 10.42
N LEU A 307 4.56 1.88 11.34
CA LEU A 307 5.67 1.43 12.20
C LEU A 307 5.29 0.24 13.09
N TYR A 308 4.09 0.27 13.70
CA TYR A 308 3.61 -0.87 14.49
C TYR A 308 3.40 -2.14 13.67
N SER A 309 3.00 -2.01 12.39
CA SER A 309 2.83 -3.17 11.51
C SER A 309 4.13 -3.87 11.14
N TYR A 310 5.27 -3.21 11.38
CA TYR A 310 6.62 -3.65 11.04
C TYR A 310 7.46 -4.08 12.26
N ASP A 311 6.89 -4.13 13.47
CA ASP A 311 7.59 -4.50 14.71
C ASP A 311 8.89 -3.70 14.92
N VAL A 312 8.89 -2.41 14.54
CA VAL A 312 10.06 -1.51 14.66
C VAL A 312 10.14 -0.85 16.05
N THR A 313 9.54 -1.46 17.07
CA THR A 313 9.46 -0.95 18.45
C THR A 313 10.17 -1.84 19.43
#